data_AF-A0A2V9M4B5-F1
#
_entry.id   AF-A0A2V9M4B5-F1
#
_cell.length_a   1.000
_cell.length_b   1.000
_cell.length_c   1.000
_cell.angle_alpha   90.00
_cell.angle_beta   90.00
_cell.angle_gamma   90.00
#
_symmetry.space_group_name_H-M   'P 1'
#
loop_
_entity.id
_entity.type
_entity.pdbx_description
1 polymer ?
#
loop_
_entity_poly.entity_id
_entity_poly.type
_entity_poly.pdbx_seq_one_letter_code
_entity_poly.pdbx_strand_id
1 'polypeptide(L)'
;FTKLFAGVHNLTVRGKLLARDGKGSFQLEEARFDDTTLPNFLVEEIISAVGKKQKPPFDPMQPNTMPYNIERVDLHREYIVVYQ
;
A
#
# COMPACT_ATOMS: atom_id res chain seq x y z
N PHE A 1 11.70 -19.28 6.32
CA PHE A 1 11.04 -18.00 5.97
C PHE A 1 9.99 -17.58 7.00
N THR A 2 9.03 -18.42 7.39
CA THR A 2 8.00 -18.11 8.41
C THR A 2 8.54 -17.68 9.79
N LYS A 3 9.72 -18.15 10.21
CA LYS A 3 10.36 -17.71 11.46
C LYS A 3 10.90 -16.27 11.42
N LEU A 4 11.20 -15.71 10.23
CA LEU A 4 11.78 -14.37 10.10
C LEU A 4 10.75 -13.26 10.35
N PHE A 5 9.47 -13.58 10.13
CA PHE A 5 8.33 -12.67 10.32
C PHE A 5 7.53 -13.00 11.58
N ALA A 6 8.05 -13.87 12.44
CA ALA A 6 7.37 -14.29 13.65
C ALA A 6 7.65 -13.28 14.78
N GLY A 7 6.59 -12.65 15.29
CA GLY A 7 6.69 -11.63 16.32
C GLY A 7 6.04 -10.33 15.89
N VAL A 8 6.39 -9.24 16.57
CA VAL A 8 5.98 -7.89 16.21
C VAL A 8 7.18 -7.18 15.61
N HIS A 9 7.02 -6.69 14.39
CA HIS A 9 8.08 -6.04 13.62
C HIS A 9 7.57 -4.72 13.04
N ASN A 10 8.47 -3.77 12.87
CA ASN A 10 8.15 -2.49 12.26
C ASN A 10 8.45 -2.56 10.76
N LEU A 11 7.40 -2.48 9.94
CA LEU A 11 7.54 -2.35 8.50
C LEU A 11 7.32 -0.89 8.11
N THR A 12 8.39 -0.21 7.73
CA THR A 12 8.33 1.14 7.16
C THR A 12 8.38 1.03 5.65
N VAL A 13 7.35 1.52 4.98
CA VAL A 13 7.26 1.54 3.51
C VAL A 13 7.20 2.96 2.99
N ARG A 14 7.87 3.19 1.87
CA ARG A 14 7.81 4.44 1.13
C ARG A 14 7.42 4.14 -0.31
N GLY A 15 6.54 4.95 -0.86
CA GLY A 15 6.07 4.78 -2.22
C GLY A 15 5.15 5.91 -2.67
N LYS A 16 4.51 5.68 -3.80
CA LYS A 16 3.59 6.62 -4.44
C LYS A 16 2.19 6.04 -4.48
N LEU A 17 1.20 6.89 -4.22
CA LEU A 17 -0.19 6.61 -4.54
C LEU A 17 -0.46 7.02 -5.98
N LEU A 18 -0.98 6.10 -6.79
CA LEU A 18 -1.50 6.35 -8.12
C LEU A 18 -3.02 6.24 -8.05
N ALA A 19 -3.72 7.37 -7.99
CA ALA A 19 -5.16 7.42 -7.78
C ALA A 19 -5.83 8.33 -8.81
N ARG A 20 -6.13 7.80 -10.00
CA ARG A 20 -6.77 8.51 -11.11
C ARG A 20 -7.77 7.61 -11.84
N ASP A 21 -8.71 8.22 -12.55
CA ASP A 21 -9.70 7.53 -13.38
C ASP A 21 -10.50 6.46 -12.62
N GLY A 22 -10.84 6.74 -11.35
CA GLY A 22 -11.56 5.80 -10.48
C GLY A 22 -10.74 4.59 -10.03
N LYS A 23 -9.44 4.57 -10.33
CA LYS A 23 -8.51 3.48 -9.98
C LYS A 23 -7.42 3.94 -9.03
N GLY A 24 -7.10 3.08 -8.06
CA GLY A 24 -6.06 3.30 -7.07
C GLY A 24 -5.07 2.13 -7.03
N SER A 25 -3.77 2.43 -7.02
CA SER A 25 -2.70 1.49 -6.68
C SER A 25 -1.57 2.19 -5.93
N PHE A 26 -0.78 1.39 -5.21
CA PHE A 26 0.42 1.82 -4.52
C PHE A 26 1.65 1.28 -5.23
N GLN A 27 2.58 2.16 -5.56
CA GLN A 27 3.87 1.81 -6.13
C GLN A 27 4.94 1.89 -5.04
N LEU A 28 5.46 0.73 -4.63
CA LEU A 28 6.53 0.62 -3.64
C LEU A 28 7.86 1.17 -4.22
N GLU A 29 8.53 2.03 -3.46
CA GLU A 29 9.86 2.55 -3.79
C GLU A 29 10.94 2.00 -2.86
N GLU A 30 10.67 1.98 -1.56
CA GLU A 30 11.60 1.49 -0.53
C GLU A 30 10.83 0.81 0.61
N ALA A 31 11.44 -0.20 1.21
CA ALA A 31 10.92 -0.85 2.39
C ALA A 31 12.03 -1.19 3.39
N ARG A 32 11.76 -0.91 4.66
CA ARG A 32 12.62 -1.27 5.80
C ARG A 32 11.82 -2.10 6.78
N PHE A 33 12.42 -3.20 7.19
CA PHE A 33 11.89 -4.10 8.20
C PHE A 33 12.81 -4.07 9.41
N ASP A 34 12.26 -3.60 10.51
CA ASP A 34 13.03 -3.12 11.65
C ASP A 34 14.11 -2.14 11.14
N ASP A 35 15.39 -2.50 11.20
CA ASP A 35 16.51 -1.68 10.70
C ASP A 35 17.18 -2.26 9.43
N THR A 36 16.58 -3.27 8.81
CA THR A 36 17.15 -3.99 7.65
C THR A 36 16.34 -3.77 6.38
N THR A 37 17.02 -3.67 5.24
CA THR A 37 16.37 -3.64 3.94
C THR A 37 15.86 -5.05 3.60
N LEU A 38 14.58 -5.17 3.30
CA LEU A 38 14.01 -6.40 2.74
C LEU A 38 13.99 -6.35 1.22
N PRO A 39 14.06 -7.51 0.55
CA PRO A 39 13.69 -7.61 -0.85
C PRO A 39 12.25 -7.13 -1.08
N ASN A 40 12.04 -6.30 -2.12
CA ASN A 40 10.74 -5.71 -2.43
C ASN A 40 9.62 -6.75 -2.56
N PHE A 41 9.89 -7.91 -3.18
CA PHE A 41 8.87 -8.94 -3.39
C PHE A 41 8.24 -9.46 -2.08
N LEU A 42 9.01 -9.55 -0.99
CA LEU A 42 8.47 -9.99 0.30
C LEU A 42 7.55 -8.93 0.92
N VAL A 43 7.89 -7.65 0.69
CA VAL A 43 7.13 -6.52 1.22
C VAL A 43 5.83 -6.35 0.43
N GLU A 44 5.88 -6.49 -0.88
CA GLU A 44 4.70 -6.51 -1.75
C GLU A 44 3.70 -7.58 -1.28
N GLU A 45 4.16 -8.81 -1.00
CA GLU A 45 3.31 -9.89 -0.46
C GLU A 45 2.67 -9.52 0.88
N ILE A 46 3.41 -8.88 1.80
CA ILE A 46 2.86 -8.41 3.08
C ILE A 46 1.79 -7.34 2.85
N ILE A 47 2.06 -6.34 2.01
CA ILE A 47 1.11 -5.26 1.73
C ILE A 47 -0.17 -5.84 1.08
N SER A 48 -0.02 -6.73 0.09
CA SER A 48 -1.14 -7.43 -0.56
C SER A 48 -1.95 -8.26 0.44
N ALA A 49 -1.29 -8.98 1.35
CA ALA A 49 -1.98 -9.75 2.38
C ALA A 49 -2.75 -8.88 3.38
N VAL A 50 -2.21 -7.71 3.75
CA VAL A 50 -2.90 -6.74 4.62
C VAL A 50 -4.12 -6.12 3.91
N GLY A 51 -3.96 -5.72 2.64
CA GLY A 51 -5.07 -5.17 1.85
C GLY A 51 -6.22 -6.17 1.65
N LYS A 52 -5.89 -7.44 1.39
CA LYS A 52 -6.88 -8.53 1.24
C LYS A 52 -7.69 -8.81 2.51
N LYS A 53 -7.22 -8.35 3.68
CA LYS A 53 -7.94 -8.45 4.95
C LYS A 53 -8.84 -7.25 5.24
N GLN A 54 -8.78 -6.17 4.45
CA GLN A 54 -9.64 -4.99 4.59
C GLN A 54 -11.07 -5.28 4.09
N LYS A 55 -12.00 -4.37 4.38
CA LYS A 55 -13.38 -4.43 3.89
C LYS A 55 -13.73 -3.14 3.13
N PRO A 56 -14.00 -3.20 1.81
CA PRO A 56 -13.87 -4.38 0.95
C PRO A 56 -12.40 -4.84 0.82
N PRO A 57 -12.15 -6.13 0.55
CA PRO A 57 -10.80 -6.62 0.31
C PRO A 57 -10.28 -6.04 -1.02
N PHE A 58 -9.03 -5.60 -1.03
CA PHE A 58 -8.37 -5.08 -2.23
C PHE A 58 -6.88 -5.41 -2.21
N ASP A 59 -6.21 -5.37 -3.36
CA ASP A 59 -4.77 -5.62 -3.46
C ASP A 59 -4.02 -4.32 -3.81
N PRO A 60 -3.41 -3.62 -2.84
CA PRO A 60 -2.82 -2.30 -3.09
C PRO A 60 -1.73 -2.30 -4.17
N MET A 61 -1.11 -3.44 -4.47
CA MET A 61 -0.08 -3.54 -5.53
C MET A 61 -0.68 -3.57 -6.94
N GLN A 62 -2.00 -3.74 -7.07
CA GLN A 62 -2.71 -3.77 -8.33
C GLN A 62 -3.68 -2.58 -8.45
N PRO A 63 -4.08 -2.19 -9.67
CA PRO A 63 -5.15 -1.20 -9.85
C PRO A 63 -6.48 -1.73 -9.33
N ASN A 64 -7.03 -1.10 -8.28
CA ASN A 64 -8.35 -1.41 -7.73
C ASN A 64 -9.33 -0.27 -8.00
N THR A 65 -10.62 -0.58 -8.10
CA THR A 65 -11.66 0.45 -8.10
C THR A 65 -11.67 1.17 -6.76
N MET A 66 -11.58 2.51 -6.79
CA MET A 66 -11.66 3.32 -5.58
C MET A 66 -13.09 3.32 -5.03
N PRO A 67 -13.26 3.32 -3.69
CA PRO A 67 -14.58 3.29 -3.08
C PRO A 67 -15.30 4.64 -3.23
N TYR A 68 -16.61 4.66 -2.97
CA TYR A 68 -17.41 5.89 -2.85
C TYR A 68 -17.38 6.82 -4.08
N ASN A 69 -17.28 6.25 -5.29
CA ASN A 69 -17.17 6.98 -6.56
C ASN A 69 -16.02 7.99 -6.61
N ILE A 70 -14.97 7.77 -5.82
CA ILE A 70 -13.78 8.62 -5.89
C ILE A 70 -13.13 8.42 -7.27
N GLU A 71 -12.93 9.51 -8.00
CA GLU A 71 -12.31 9.51 -9.33
C GLU A 71 -10.81 9.79 -9.26
N ARG A 72 -10.37 10.62 -8.31
CA ARG A 72 -8.97 11.01 -8.15
C ARG A 72 -8.63 11.34 -6.70
N VAL A 73 -7.38 11.08 -6.32
CA VAL A 73 -6.82 11.55 -5.03
C VAL A 73 -5.48 12.21 -5.30
N ASP A 74 -5.34 13.46 -4.88
CA ASP A 74 -4.08 14.21 -4.91
C ASP A 74 -3.53 14.35 -3.48
N LEU A 75 -2.32 13.83 -3.26
CA LEU A 75 -1.63 13.91 -1.97
C LEU A 75 -0.77 15.16 -1.88
N HIS A 76 -1.00 15.97 -0.86
CA HIS A 76 -0.14 17.07 -0.47
C HIS A 76 0.49 16.80 0.89
N ARG A 77 1.53 17.55 1.24
CA ARG A 77 2.28 17.36 2.49
C ARG A 77 1.39 17.44 3.74
N GLU A 78 0.40 18.34 3.71
CA GLU A 78 -0.43 18.67 4.88
C GLU A 78 -1.89 18.25 4.72
N TYR A 79 -2.32 17.92 3.51
CA TYR A 79 -3.72 17.61 3.22
C TYR A 79 -3.88 16.66 2.04
N ILE A 80 -5.06 16.06 1.93
CA ILE A 80 -5.45 15.19 0.84
C ILE A 80 -6.63 15.83 0.13
N VAL A 81 -6.61 15.88 -1.20
CA VAL A 81 -7.74 16.32 -2.02
C VAL A 81 -8.38 15.10 -2.67
N VAL A 82 -9.69 14.97 -2.51
CA VAL A 82 -10.49 13.87 -3.06
C VAL A 82 -11.46 14.45 -4.09
N TYR A 83 -11.51 13.84 -5.26
CA TYR A 83 -12.41 14.18 -6.36
C TYR A 83 -13.44 13.06 -6.53
N GLN A 84 -14.72 13.42 -6.67
CA GLN A 84 -15.86 12.52 -6.81
C GLN A 84 -16.77 12.98 -7.95
#